data_AF-A0A819N6C1-F1
#
_entry.id   AF-A0A819N6C1-F1
#
_cell.length_a   1.000
_cell.length_b   1.000
_cell.length_c   1.000
_cell.angle_alpha   90.00
_cell.angle_beta   90.00
_cell.angle_gamma   90.00
#
_symmetry.space_group_name_H-M   'P 1'
#
loop_
_entity.id
_entity.type
_entity.pdbx_description
1 polymer ?
#
loop_
_entity_poly.entity_id
_entity_poly.type
_entity_poly.pdbx_seq_one_letter_code
_entity_poly.pdbx_strand_id
1 'polypeptide(L)'
;MTNIYIKFFDFFANLNSLDCIEPSFSNNAVLSFVDLPSNTFVSSNLTKLRITVDSFGDCLRLLDGRLNQLSTFIVIIVNVKDSSSIEFNSNVLQNLKRFSLTYESLTNEYDNQVVPLLRQMCNLQDLTLYIQIKKRNRFVDGIQLENDVLIHLSKLQTFVFYICTFTYSNHPVTPLSNNDIQRTFSNVKFGQIGCSMNHFKESDITYHVFSLPFKFERIGYIGNSFTNTIFKNVTFLCVYDGIPFEHGFFVQLARCFPLLHVLMIINYKAQLKDSARSEHNNNESFEIVQYLHLRSLNFCRTHINYVEQMLNESKTHLPCLKELAIDYNQLKTITNNFTRDATRLNCINVEELDFHNFINHDDSDYQWTIAQSKDFHVYFPLLKNSDFL
;
A
#
# COMPACT_ATOMS: atom_id res chain seq x y z
N MET A 1 28.01 -10.39 6.30
CA MET A 1 26.92 -11.41 6.27
C MET A 1 27.08 -12.21 4.99
N THR A 2 27.31 -13.52 5.08
CA THR A 2 27.35 -14.37 3.88
C THR A 2 25.93 -14.45 3.32
N ASN A 3 25.71 -13.95 2.11
CA ASN A 3 24.41 -13.97 1.44
C ASN A 3 24.02 -15.45 1.23
N ILE A 4 23.16 -15.98 2.09
CA ILE A 4 22.72 -17.39 2.10
C ILE A 4 22.10 -17.80 0.75
N TYR A 5 21.62 -16.82 -0.01
CA TYR A 5 20.98 -17.03 -1.30
C TYR A 5 21.97 -17.39 -2.41
N ILE A 6 23.27 -17.02 -2.33
CA ILE A 6 24.30 -17.53 -3.27
C ILE A 6 24.28 -19.06 -3.26
N LYS A 7 24.33 -19.64 -2.06
CA LYS A 7 24.31 -21.10 -1.89
C LYS A 7 22.98 -21.71 -2.33
N PHE A 8 21.88 -20.97 -2.20
CA PHE A 8 20.56 -21.41 -2.66
C PHE A 8 20.54 -21.52 -4.20
N PHE A 9 21.04 -20.51 -4.91
CA PHE A 9 21.04 -20.50 -6.38
C PHE A 9 22.04 -21.48 -6.98
N ASP A 10 23.21 -21.67 -6.36
CA ASP A 10 24.20 -22.66 -6.81
C ASP A 10 23.71 -24.12 -6.64
N PHE A 11 22.82 -24.39 -5.67
CA PHE A 11 22.35 -25.75 -5.36
C PHE A 11 21.29 -26.28 -6.35
N PHE A 12 20.68 -25.41 -7.16
CA PHE A 12 19.47 -25.74 -7.91
C PHE A 12 19.57 -25.53 -9.43
N ALA A 13 20.64 -26.01 -10.06
CA ALA A 13 20.87 -25.92 -11.51
C ALA A 13 19.70 -26.48 -12.39
N ASN A 14 18.81 -27.30 -11.84
CA ASN A 14 17.68 -27.93 -12.54
C ASN A 14 16.29 -27.34 -12.19
N LEU A 15 16.20 -26.22 -11.46
CA LEU A 15 14.91 -25.61 -11.15
C LEU A 15 14.32 -24.88 -12.36
N ASN A 16 13.09 -25.23 -12.72
CA ASN A 16 12.33 -24.55 -13.77
C ASN A 16 11.45 -23.39 -13.24
N SER A 17 11.11 -23.41 -11.95
CA SER A 17 10.30 -22.40 -11.27
C SER A 17 10.80 -22.16 -9.85
N LEU A 18 10.80 -20.90 -9.41
CA LEU A 18 11.20 -20.48 -8.07
C LEU A 18 10.26 -19.40 -7.54
N ASP A 19 9.87 -19.52 -6.27
CA ASP A 19 9.05 -18.55 -5.54
C ASP A 19 9.78 -18.17 -4.23
N CYS A 20 10.19 -16.90 -4.15
CA CYS A 20 10.94 -16.30 -3.05
C CYS A 20 10.25 -15.01 -2.61
N ILE A 21 8.99 -15.13 -2.16
CA ILE A 21 8.24 -14.01 -1.60
C ILE A 21 8.46 -13.92 -0.09
N GLU A 22 8.94 -12.77 0.35
CA GLU A 22 8.95 -12.39 1.75
C GLU A 22 7.68 -11.61 2.09
N PRO A 23 7.05 -11.86 3.25
CA PRO A 23 5.88 -11.12 3.68
C PRO A 23 6.25 -9.65 3.97
N SER A 24 5.43 -8.73 3.44
CA SER A 24 5.59 -7.26 3.46
C SER A 24 5.79 -6.60 4.84
N PHE A 25 5.66 -7.35 5.93
CA PHE A 25 5.56 -6.83 7.30
C PHE A 25 6.72 -7.25 8.22
N SER A 26 7.62 -8.13 7.77
CA SER A 26 8.80 -8.43 8.56
C SER A 26 9.89 -7.40 8.26
N ASN A 27 10.42 -6.74 9.29
CA ASN A 27 11.69 -5.97 9.26
C ASN A 27 12.93 -6.83 8.91
N ASN A 28 12.72 -8.01 8.34
CA ASN A 28 13.77 -8.95 7.98
C ASN A 28 14.45 -8.53 6.68
N ALA A 29 15.68 -9.01 6.53
CA ALA A 29 16.61 -8.63 5.47
C ALA A 29 16.06 -8.97 4.09
N VAL A 30 15.45 -7.97 3.45
CA VAL A 30 15.04 -8.07 2.05
C VAL A 30 16.26 -8.39 1.20
N LEU A 31 16.08 -9.34 0.29
CA LEU A 31 17.06 -9.74 -0.70
C LEU A 31 17.68 -8.53 -1.44
N SER A 32 18.95 -8.28 -1.14
CA SER A 32 19.80 -7.34 -1.88
C SER A 32 20.84 -8.11 -2.69
N PHE A 33 20.98 -7.74 -3.96
CA PHE A 33 21.85 -8.38 -4.94
C PHE A 33 23.09 -7.51 -5.23
N VAL A 34 23.34 -6.45 -4.45
CA VAL A 34 24.45 -5.50 -4.65
C VAL A 34 25.81 -6.20 -4.66
N ASP A 35 26.01 -7.16 -3.77
CA ASP A 35 27.29 -7.84 -3.58
C ASP A 35 27.39 -9.19 -4.29
N LEU A 36 26.42 -9.52 -5.16
CA LEU A 36 26.40 -10.81 -5.83
C LEU A 36 27.26 -10.81 -7.10
N PRO A 37 28.13 -11.83 -7.27
CA PRO A 37 28.87 -12.01 -8.51
C PRO A 37 27.96 -12.05 -9.75
N SER A 38 28.46 -11.51 -10.87
CA SER A 38 27.77 -11.55 -12.16
C SER A 38 27.64 -12.97 -12.76
N ASN A 39 28.20 -14.00 -12.12
CA ASN A 39 28.08 -15.39 -12.57
C ASN A 39 27.07 -16.23 -11.79
N THR A 40 26.40 -15.68 -10.76
CA THR A 40 25.53 -16.45 -9.83
C THR A 40 24.37 -17.21 -10.49
N PHE A 41 23.90 -16.83 -11.69
CA PHE A 41 22.77 -17.53 -12.34
C PHE A 41 23.05 -18.10 -13.72
N VAL A 42 24.31 -18.10 -14.17
CA VAL A 42 24.67 -18.39 -15.59
C VAL A 42 24.26 -19.79 -16.06
N SER A 43 24.04 -20.75 -15.16
CA SER A 43 23.64 -22.13 -15.46
C SER A 43 22.15 -22.43 -15.20
N SER A 44 21.32 -21.42 -14.96
CA SER A 44 19.93 -21.61 -14.53
C SER A 44 18.99 -22.01 -15.68
N ASN A 45 18.21 -23.07 -15.48
CA ASN A 45 17.10 -23.46 -16.37
C ASN A 45 15.77 -22.77 -16.00
N LEU A 46 15.83 -21.70 -15.19
CA LEU A 46 14.66 -21.08 -14.62
C LEU A 46 13.81 -20.39 -15.69
N THR A 47 12.59 -20.88 -15.85
CA THR A 47 11.60 -20.31 -16.78
C THR A 47 10.61 -19.38 -16.08
N LYS A 48 10.45 -19.53 -14.77
CA LYS A 48 9.56 -18.71 -13.93
C LYS A 48 10.24 -18.30 -12.63
N LEU A 49 10.23 -17.00 -12.34
CA LEU A 49 10.72 -16.43 -11.09
C LEU A 49 9.65 -15.54 -10.47
N ARG A 50 9.36 -15.77 -9.19
CA ARG A 50 8.59 -14.86 -8.35
C ARG A 50 9.44 -14.47 -7.14
N ILE A 51 9.62 -13.18 -6.88
CA ILE A 51 10.60 -12.74 -5.87
C ILE A 51 10.27 -11.38 -5.26
N THR A 52 10.58 -11.20 -3.97
CA THR A 52 10.63 -9.91 -3.29
C THR A 52 12.07 -9.39 -3.25
N VAL A 53 12.30 -8.14 -3.62
CA VAL A 53 13.65 -7.50 -3.66
C VAL A 53 13.65 -6.14 -2.97
N ASP A 54 14.82 -5.70 -2.49
CA ASP A 54 14.95 -4.42 -1.78
C ASP A 54 14.75 -3.25 -2.74
N SER A 55 15.37 -3.28 -3.92
CA SER A 55 15.38 -2.14 -4.85
C SER A 55 15.10 -2.52 -6.30
N PHE A 56 14.79 -1.53 -7.14
CA PHE A 56 14.70 -1.77 -8.59
C PHE A 56 16.04 -2.11 -9.22
N GLY A 57 17.16 -1.60 -8.67
CA GLY A 57 18.50 -2.01 -9.11
C GLY A 57 18.72 -3.51 -8.97
N ASP A 58 18.18 -4.12 -7.90
CA ASP A 58 18.20 -5.57 -7.71
C ASP A 58 17.33 -6.32 -8.72
N CYS A 59 16.17 -5.76 -9.07
CA CYS A 59 15.34 -6.26 -10.18
C CYS A 59 16.11 -6.25 -11.51
N LEU A 60 16.79 -5.15 -11.85
CA LEU A 60 17.58 -5.05 -13.06
C LEU A 60 18.73 -6.05 -13.06
N ARG A 61 19.44 -6.21 -11.94
CA ARG A 61 20.48 -7.24 -11.81
C ARG A 61 19.93 -8.64 -12.14
N LEU A 62 18.74 -9.02 -11.70
CA LEU A 62 18.19 -10.34 -12.05
C LEU A 62 17.94 -10.52 -13.56
N LEU A 63 17.76 -9.44 -14.30
CA LEU A 63 17.46 -9.48 -15.73
C LEU A 63 18.69 -9.32 -16.63
N ASP A 64 19.89 -9.03 -16.10
CA ASP A 64 21.10 -8.56 -16.83
C ASP A 64 21.77 -9.56 -17.78
N GLY A 65 21.08 -10.62 -18.18
CA GLY A 65 21.59 -11.65 -19.09
C GLY A 65 21.70 -13.01 -18.42
N ARG A 66 21.72 -13.06 -17.09
CA ARG A 66 21.99 -14.29 -16.33
C ARG A 66 20.82 -15.28 -16.33
N LEU A 67 19.58 -14.83 -16.52
CA LEU A 67 18.37 -15.67 -16.54
C LEU A 67 17.78 -15.78 -17.96
N ASN A 68 18.55 -16.32 -18.91
CA ASN A 68 18.18 -16.31 -20.34
C ASN A 68 16.92 -17.14 -20.68
N GLN A 69 16.58 -18.18 -19.93
CA GLN A 69 15.36 -18.98 -20.16
C GLN A 69 14.09 -18.37 -19.54
N LEU A 70 14.21 -17.24 -18.84
CA LEU A 70 13.11 -16.66 -18.08
C LEU A 70 12.01 -16.17 -19.03
N SER A 71 10.82 -16.75 -18.88
CA SER A 71 9.62 -16.41 -19.65
C SER A 71 8.56 -15.72 -18.78
N THR A 72 8.58 -15.96 -17.47
CA THR A 72 7.67 -15.35 -16.50
C THR A 72 8.47 -14.75 -15.35
N PHE A 73 8.33 -13.45 -15.13
CA PHE A 73 8.99 -12.77 -14.02
C PHE A 73 8.00 -11.93 -13.21
N ILE A 74 7.89 -12.22 -11.92
CA ILE A 74 7.01 -11.54 -10.97
C ILE A 74 7.90 -10.97 -9.87
N VAL A 75 7.94 -9.65 -9.74
CA VAL A 75 8.80 -8.97 -8.78
C VAL A 75 8.00 -8.01 -7.91
N ILE A 76 8.25 -8.08 -6.61
CA ILE A 76 7.75 -7.16 -5.59
C ILE A 76 8.93 -6.37 -5.04
N ILE A 77 8.84 -5.05 -5.08
CA ILE A 77 9.86 -4.13 -4.59
C ILE A 77 9.30 -3.43 -3.35
N VAL A 78 9.98 -3.60 -2.23
CA VAL A 78 9.52 -3.10 -0.92
C VAL A 78 10.15 -1.77 -0.55
N ASN A 79 11.41 -1.52 -0.97
CA ASN A 79 12.13 -0.30 -0.65
C ASN A 79 12.43 0.54 -1.91
N VAL A 80 12.53 1.84 -1.72
CA VAL A 80 12.92 2.78 -2.77
C VAL A 80 14.16 3.50 -2.29
N LYS A 81 15.27 2.76 -2.22
CA LYS A 81 16.58 3.40 -2.27
C LYS A 81 16.77 3.84 -3.71
N ASP A 82 17.00 5.14 -3.92
CA ASP A 82 17.27 5.68 -5.25
C ASP A 82 18.41 4.87 -5.87
N SER A 83 18.09 4.07 -6.87
CA SER A 83 19.10 3.29 -7.56
C SER A 83 19.81 4.21 -8.55
N SER A 84 21.15 4.21 -8.52
CA SER A 84 21.95 4.85 -9.56
C SER A 84 21.52 4.27 -10.91
N SER A 85 21.38 5.11 -11.93
CA SER A 85 21.01 4.68 -13.29
C SER A 85 21.93 3.55 -13.75
N ILE A 86 21.40 2.31 -13.78
CA ILE A 86 22.09 1.17 -14.37
C ILE A 86 21.68 1.16 -15.84
N GLU A 87 22.63 1.40 -16.74
CA GLU A 87 22.40 1.15 -18.17
C GLU A 87 22.15 -0.35 -18.35
N PHE A 88 20.93 -0.68 -18.76
CA PHE A 88 20.46 -2.05 -18.85
C PHE A 88 20.18 -2.40 -20.31
N ASN A 89 20.94 -3.37 -20.84
CA ASN A 89 20.73 -3.91 -22.17
C ASN A 89 20.87 -5.43 -22.09
N SER A 90 19.75 -6.15 -22.17
CA SER A 90 19.75 -7.60 -21.96
C SER A 90 18.83 -8.31 -22.94
N ASN A 91 19.36 -9.39 -23.53
CA ASN A 91 18.60 -10.31 -24.38
C ASN A 91 17.51 -11.07 -23.60
N VAL A 92 17.57 -11.15 -22.26
CA VAL A 92 16.55 -11.81 -21.42
C VAL A 92 15.17 -11.20 -21.65
N LEU A 93 15.11 -9.88 -21.87
CA LEU A 93 13.84 -9.18 -22.08
C LEU A 93 13.07 -9.67 -23.31
N GLN A 94 13.77 -10.22 -24.30
CA GLN A 94 13.14 -10.76 -25.51
C GLN A 94 12.43 -12.10 -25.24
N ASN A 95 12.83 -12.83 -24.20
CA ASN A 95 12.25 -14.13 -23.87
C ASN A 95 11.03 -14.02 -22.95
N LEU A 96 10.94 -12.93 -22.18
CA LEU A 96 9.80 -12.67 -21.31
C LEU A 96 8.48 -12.60 -22.09
N LYS A 97 7.53 -13.42 -21.65
CA LYS A 97 6.13 -13.41 -22.09
C LYS A 97 5.21 -12.85 -21.01
N ARG A 98 5.58 -12.98 -19.73
CA ARG A 98 4.82 -12.47 -18.60
C ARG A 98 5.71 -11.68 -17.66
N PHE A 99 5.28 -10.48 -17.31
CA PHE A 99 5.99 -9.61 -16.39
C PHE A 99 5.00 -8.98 -15.41
N SER A 100 5.31 -9.04 -14.12
CA SER A 100 4.55 -8.41 -13.07
C SER A 100 5.48 -7.61 -12.19
N LEU A 101 5.21 -6.31 -12.05
CA LEU A 101 5.99 -5.40 -11.23
C LEU A 101 5.07 -4.77 -10.18
N THR A 102 5.40 -4.97 -8.91
CA THR A 102 4.70 -4.34 -7.78
C THR A 102 5.67 -3.52 -6.96
N TYR A 103 5.41 -2.22 -6.86
CA TYR A 103 6.05 -1.34 -5.88
C TYR A 103 5.13 -1.16 -4.68
N GLU A 104 5.54 -1.68 -3.52
CA GLU A 104 4.78 -1.47 -2.28
C GLU A 104 4.94 -0.03 -1.76
N SER A 105 6.08 0.60 -2.07
CA SER A 105 6.45 1.95 -1.65
C SER A 105 6.37 2.99 -2.78
N LEU A 106 6.37 4.28 -2.41
CA LEU A 106 6.37 5.40 -3.36
C LEU A 106 7.71 5.52 -4.12
N THR A 107 7.68 5.50 -5.45
CA THR A 107 8.86 5.55 -6.33
C THR A 107 8.95 6.80 -7.21
N ASN A 108 10.18 7.23 -7.52
CA ASN A 108 10.49 8.25 -8.55
C ASN A 108 10.97 7.61 -9.87
N GLU A 109 11.06 6.28 -9.93
CA GLU A 109 11.80 5.56 -10.97
C GLU A 109 10.94 5.26 -12.21
N TYR A 110 9.67 5.70 -12.23
CA TYR A 110 8.74 5.41 -13.32
C TYR A 110 9.28 5.85 -14.68
N ASP A 111 9.60 7.14 -14.84
CA ASP A 111 10.02 7.69 -16.14
C ASP A 111 11.43 7.22 -16.55
N ASN A 112 12.33 7.14 -15.58
CA ASN A 112 13.76 6.94 -15.84
C ASN A 112 14.16 5.46 -15.89
N GLN A 113 13.38 4.55 -15.29
CA GLN A 113 13.77 3.14 -15.19
C GLN A 113 12.65 2.19 -15.62
N VAL A 114 11.43 2.35 -15.09
CA VAL A 114 10.32 1.45 -15.40
C VAL A 114 9.91 1.56 -16.88
N VAL A 115 9.69 2.77 -17.39
CA VAL A 115 9.31 2.99 -18.78
C VAL A 115 10.38 2.46 -19.75
N PRO A 116 11.67 2.83 -19.64
CA PRO A 116 12.72 2.29 -20.49
C PRO A 116 12.83 0.76 -20.45
N LEU A 117 12.68 0.14 -19.28
CA LEU A 117 12.68 -1.32 -19.13
C LEU A 117 11.52 -1.94 -19.91
N LEU A 118 10.30 -1.44 -19.73
CA LEU A 118 9.10 -1.97 -20.38
C LEU A 118 9.18 -1.83 -21.92
N ARG A 119 9.73 -0.72 -22.42
CA ARG A 119 9.92 -0.50 -23.87
C ARG A 119 10.78 -1.57 -24.56
N GLN A 120 11.67 -2.21 -23.81
CA GLN A 120 12.56 -3.26 -24.33
C GLN A 120 11.91 -4.66 -24.34
N MET A 121 10.78 -4.86 -23.66
CA MET A 121 10.08 -6.15 -23.54
C MET A 121 9.08 -6.39 -24.69
N CYS A 122 9.50 -6.21 -25.95
CA CYS A 122 8.57 -6.19 -27.10
C CYS A 122 7.81 -7.52 -27.36
N ASN A 123 8.23 -8.61 -26.70
CA ASN A 123 7.61 -9.93 -26.81
C ASN A 123 6.60 -10.26 -25.70
N LEU A 124 6.35 -9.32 -24.80
CA LEU A 124 5.46 -9.48 -23.65
C LEU A 124 4.01 -9.69 -24.09
N GLN A 125 3.35 -10.68 -23.48
CA GLN A 125 1.94 -11.02 -23.71
C GLN A 125 1.07 -10.62 -22.52
N ASP A 126 1.59 -10.75 -21.30
CA ASP A 126 0.89 -10.35 -20.07
C ASP A 126 1.74 -9.37 -19.26
N LEU A 127 1.17 -8.21 -18.97
CA LEU A 127 1.75 -7.19 -18.08
C LEU A 127 0.84 -6.95 -16.88
N THR A 128 1.41 -7.02 -15.68
CA THR A 128 0.77 -6.57 -14.44
C THR A 128 1.63 -5.47 -13.81
N LEU A 129 1.06 -4.28 -13.60
CA LEU A 129 1.80 -3.14 -13.06
C LEU A 129 1.07 -2.53 -11.85
N TYR A 130 1.69 -2.59 -10.68
CA TYR A 130 1.25 -1.88 -9.49
C TYR A 130 2.34 -0.88 -9.10
N ILE A 131 2.05 0.42 -9.24
CA ILE A 131 3.04 1.46 -8.99
C ILE A 131 2.42 2.71 -8.37
N GLN A 132 3.15 3.27 -7.40
CA GLN A 132 2.80 4.51 -6.75
C GLN A 132 3.95 5.50 -6.96
N ILE A 133 3.71 6.54 -7.75
CA ILE A 133 4.72 7.47 -8.25
C ILE A 133 4.69 8.73 -7.39
N LYS A 134 5.82 9.10 -6.76
CA LYS A 134 5.94 10.37 -6.03
C LYS A 134 6.52 11.46 -6.93
N LYS A 135 6.27 12.71 -6.57
CA LYS A 135 6.98 13.91 -7.08
C LYS A 135 6.93 14.10 -8.60
N ARG A 136 5.80 13.76 -9.22
CA ARG A 136 5.61 13.97 -10.66
C ARG A 136 4.85 15.25 -10.95
N ASN A 137 5.22 15.99 -11.98
CA ASN A 137 4.56 17.26 -12.32
C ASN A 137 3.17 17.08 -12.97
N ARG A 138 2.88 15.89 -13.48
CA ARG A 138 1.61 15.52 -14.14
C ARG A 138 1.27 14.08 -13.82
N PHE A 139 -0.01 13.74 -13.78
CA PHE A 139 -0.42 12.34 -13.69
C PHE A 139 -0.06 11.58 -14.97
N VAL A 140 0.04 10.25 -14.88
CA VAL A 140 0.17 9.37 -16.05
C VAL A 140 -1.20 9.23 -16.69
N ASP A 141 -1.42 9.95 -17.79
CA ASP A 141 -2.65 9.85 -18.58
C ASP A 141 -2.61 8.70 -19.59
N GLY A 142 -3.76 8.37 -20.19
CA GLY A 142 -3.85 7.24 -21.11
C GLY A 142 -3.09 7.44 -22.43
N ILE A 143 -2.92 8.69 -22.88
CA ILE A 143 -2.14 9.00 -24.10
C ILE A 143 -0.66 8.79 -23.81
N GLN A 144 -0.19 9.24 -22.65
CA GLN A 144 1.15 9.04 -22.20
C GLN A 144 1.45 7.55 -22.00
N LEU A 145 0.56 6.81 -21.33
CA LEU A 145 0.74 5.37 -21.11
C LEU A 145 0.81 4.61 -22.44
N GLU A 146 -0.02 4.98 -23.41
CA GLU A 146 0.02 4.42 -24.77
C GLU A 146 1.38 4.67 -25.42
N ASN A 147 1.79 5.94 -25.50
CA ASN A 147 3.03 6.35 -26.17
C ASN A 147 4.30 5.85 -25.48
N ASP A 148 4.31 5.81 -24.14
CA ASP A 148 5.50 5.46 -23.38
C ASP A 148 5.70 3.96 -23.25
N VAL A 149 4.61 3.18 -23.21
CA VAL A 149 4.68 1.76 -22.89
C VAL A 149 3.97 0.93 -23.96
N LEU A 150 2.69 1.17 -24.21
CA LEU A 150 1.85 0.19 -24.94
C LEU A 150 2.21 0.07 -26.42
N ILE A 151 2.60 1.15 -27.11
CA ILE A 151 3.02 1.08 -28.52
C ILE A 151 4.24 0.17 -28.75
N HIS A 152 5.06 -0.03 -27.71
CA HIS A 152 6.26 -0.86 -27.77
C HIS A 152 5.95 -2.34 -27.48
N LEU A 153 4.79 -2.63 -26.88
CA LEU A 153 4.37 -3.97 -26.48
C LEU A 153 3.37 -4.57 -27.48
N SER A 154 3.78 -4.70 -28.73
CA SER A 154 2.90 -5.14 -29.84
C SER A 154 2.26 -6.52 -29.67
N LYS A 155 2.81 -7.38 -28.81
CA LYS A 155 2.28 -8.72 -28.51
C LYS A 155 1.42 -8.78 -27.25
N LEU A 156 1.18 -7.64 -26.59
CA LEU A 156 0.45 -7.57 -25.33
C LEU A 156 -1.01 -7.95 -25.55
N GLN A 157 -1.44 -9.00 -24.85
CA GLN A 157 -2.81 -9.50 -24.85
C GLN A 157 -3.55 -9.04 -23.60
N THR A 158 -2.87 -9.08 -22.45
CA THR A 158 -3.44 -8.71 -21.16
C THR A 158 -2.62 -7.61 -20.52
N PHE A 159 -3.31 -6.56 -20.08
CA PHE A 159 -2.72 -5.52 -19.25
C PHE A 159 -3.61 -5.25 -18.03
N VAL A 160 -3.05 -5.47 -16.84
CA VAL A 160 -3.69 -5.20 -15.56
C VAL A 160 -2.83 -4.18 -14.84
N PHE A 161 -3.42 -3.09 -14.36
CA PHE A 161 -2.64 -2.05 -13.71
C PHE A 161 -3.36 -1.31 -12.60
N TYR A 162 -2.56 -0.76 -11.70
CA TYR A 162 -2.89 0.29 -10.74
C TYR A 162 -1.73 1.27 -10.74
N ILE A 163 -1.98 2.49 -11.20
CA ILE A 163 -1.02 3.59 -11.23
C ILE A 163 -1.59 4.69 -10.35
N CYS A 164 -0.87 4.96 -9.27
CA CYS A 164 -1.15 6.07 -8.37
C CYS A 164 -0.09 7.15 -8.60
N THR A 165 -0.48 8.38 -8.92
CA THR A 165 0.47 9.48 -9.12
C THR A 165 0.25 10.58 -8.11
N PHE A 166 1.26 10.87 -7.29
CA PHE A 166 1.31 12.03 -6.41
C PHE A 166 1.91 13.19 -7.17
N THR A 167 1.09 14.21 -7.40
CA THR A 167 1.49 15.44 -8.05
C THR A 167 1.70 16.55 -7.02
N TYR A 168 2.81 17.28 -7.18
CA TYR A 168 3.08 18.50 -6.42
C TYR A 168 2.87 19.67 -7.35
N SER A 169 1.86 20.48 -7.08
CA SER A 169 1.65 21.72 -7.82
C SER A 169 2.38 22.84 -7.09
N ASN A 170 3.49 23.31 -7.67
CA ASN A 170 4.04 24.66 -7.38
C ASN A 170 3.32 25.74 -8.21
N HIS A 171 2.43 25.33 -9.12
CA HIS A 171 1.67 26.20 -10.03
C HIS A 171 0.24 25.70 -10.10
N PRO A 172 -0.79 26.55 -9.96
CA PRO A 172 -2.18 26.12 -9.89
C PRO A 172 -2.53 25.26 -11.11
N VAL A 173 -2.56 23.96 -10.92
CA VAL A 173 -3.07 23.01 -11.92
C VAL A 173 -4.54 22.90 -11.62
N THR A 174 -5.40 23.29 -12.57
CA THR A 174 -6.83 23.02 -12.45
C THR A 174 -7.01 21.51 -12.28
N PRO A 175 -7.59 21.04 -11.16
CA PRO A 175 -7.79 19.62 -10.93
C PRO A 175 -8.64 19.03 -12.06
N LEU A 176 -8.19 17.92 -12.64
CA LEU A 176 -8.97 17.19 -13.63
C LEU A 176 -10.13 16.47 -12.95
N SER A 177 -11.32 16.50 -13.56
CA SER A 177 -12.41 15.66 -13.08
C SER A 177 -12.14 14.19 -13.38
N ASN A 178 -12.81 13.27 -12.66
CA ASN A 178 -12.77 11.85 -12.98
C ASN A 178 -13.15 11.56 -14.46
N ASN A 179 -14.07 12.34 -15.02
CA ASN A 179 -14.46 12.22 -16.42
C ASN A 179 -13.33 12.62 -17.37
N ASP A 180 -12.57 13.66 -17.04
CA ASP A 180 -11.44 14.10 -17.85
C ASP A 180 -10.32 13.06 -17.82
N ILE A 181 -10.03 12.48 -16.65
CA ILE A 181 -9.09 11.37 -16.52
C ILE A 181 -9.54 10.20 -17.39
N GLN A 182 -10.80 9.77 -17.26
CA GLN A 182 -11.32 8.63 -18.02
C GLN A 182 -11.23 8.82 -19.54
N ARG A 183 -11.50 10.04 -20.04
CA ARG A 183 -11.40 10.36 -21.46
C ARG A 183 -10.00 10.09 -22.03
N THR A 184 -8.94 10.30 -21.25
CA THR A 184 -7.56 10.05 -21.72
C THR A 184 -7.28 8.58 -22.01
N PHE A 185 -8.05 7.66 -21.42
CA PHE A 185 -7.90 6.21 -21.62
C PHE A 185 -8.91 5.62 -22.61
N SER A 186 -9.74 6.45 -23.26
CA SER A 186 -10.78 6.00 -24.19
C SER A 186 -10.26 5.16 -25.38
N ASN A 187 -9.01 5.38 -25.78
CA ASN A 187 -8.36 4.67 -26.88
C ASN A 187 -7.50 3.48 -26.42
N VAL A 188 -7.34 3.28 -25.11
CA VAL A 188 -6.54 2.18 -24.57
C VAL A 188 -7.35 0.90 -24.72
N LYS A 189 -6.79 -0.07 -25.45
CA LYS A 189 -7.50 -1.31 -25.85
C LYS A 189 -7.84 -2.26 -24.69
N PHE A 190 -7.42 -1.94 -23.47
CA PHE A 190 -7.40 -2.87 -22.35
C PHE A 190 -8.44 -2.53 -21.28
N GLY A 191 -9.65 -3.05 -21.49
CA GLY A 191 -10.69 -3.17 -20.45
C GLY A 191 -11.32 -1.85 -19.97
N GLN A 192 -12.23 -1.98 -19.00
CA GLN A 192 -12.77 -0.83 -18.29
C GLN A 192 -11.74 -0.29 -17.30
N ILE A 193 -11.69 1.03 -17.14
CA ILE A 193 -10.83 1.68 -16.15
C ILE A 193 -11.65 2.30 -15.03
N GLY A 194 -11.13 2.19 -13.80
CA GLY A 194 -11.57 2.99 -12.67
C GLY A 194 -10.57 4.11 -12.42
N CYS A 195 -11.06 5.23 -11.90
CA CYS A 195 -10.21 6.32 -11.46
C CYS A 195 -10.79 7.04 -10.24
N SER A 196 -9.92 7.69 -9.48
CA SER A 196 -10.30 8.58 -8.39
C SER A 196 -9.23 9.65 -8.20
N MET A 197 -9.63 10.82 -7.70
CA MET A 197 -8.74 11.96 -7.46
C MET A 197 -8.91 12.48 -6.05
N ASN A 198 -7.84 12.47 -5.27
CA ASN A 198 -7.85 12.92 -3.87
C ASN A 198 -7.07 14.22 -3.71
N HIS A 199 -7.55 15.12 -2.86
CA HIS A 199 -6.93 16.40 -2.55
C HIS A 199 -6.25 16.32 -1.19
N PHE A 200 -4.93 16.45 -1.11
CA PHE A 200 -4.20 16.26 0.15
C PHE A 200 -3.90 17.57 0.87
N LYS A 201 -3.47 18.57 0.10
CA LYS A 201 -3.23 19.95 0.53
C LYS A 201 -3.68 20.88 -0.59
N GLU A 202 -3.65 22.19 -0.36
CA GLU A 202 -4.10 23.20 -1.34
C GLU A 202 -3.51 23.01 -2.75
N SER A 203 -2.36 22.32 -2.89
CA SER A 203 -1.76 22.00 -4.18
C SER A 203 -1.31 20.55 -4.39
N ASP A 204 -1.52 19.64 -3.43
CA ASP A 204 -1.11 18.23 -3.61
C ASP A 204 -2.32 17.39 -4.03
N ILE A 205 -2.21 16.75 -5.19
CA ILE A 205 -3.28 15.91 -5.76
C ILE A 205 -2.72 14.53 -6.08
N THR A 206 -3.48 13.49 -5.71
CA THR A 206 -3.18 12.11 -6.11
C THR A 206 -4.25 11.60 -7.05
N TYR A 207 -3.78 11.05 -8.15
CA TYR A 207 -4.58 10.43 -9.18
C TYR A 207 -4.41 8.92 -9.11
N HIS A 208 -5.50 8.20 -8.95
CA HIS A 208 -5.51 6.74 -9.02
C HIS A 208 -6.15 6.36 -10.34
N VAL A 209 -5.50 5.51 -11.13
CA VAL A 209 -6.06 4.92 -12.33
C VAL A 209 -5.76 3.43 -12.33
N PHE A 210 -6.77 2.61 -12.61
CA PHE A 210 -6.64 1.16 -12.53
C PHE A 210 -7.56 0.41 -13.48
N SER A 211 -7.15 -0.80 -13.84
CA SER A 211 -7.98 -1.73 -14.61
C SER A 211 -9.10 -2.33 -13.76
N LEU A 212 -10.28 -2.53 -14.37
CA LEU A 212 -11.42 -3.23 -13.79
C LEU A 212 -11.62 -4.62 -14.46
N PRO A 213 -12.00 -5.66 -13.70
CA PRO A 213 -12.14 -5.69 -12.24
C PRO A 213 -10.77 -5.53 -11.54
N PHE A 214 -10.77 -4.90 -10.37
CA PHE A 214 -9.54 -4.65 -9.61
C PHE A 214 -8.93 -5.97 -9.08
N LYS A 215 -7.65 -6.23 -9.40
CA LYS A 215 -6.99 -7.51 -9.12
C LYS A 215 -5.94 -7.47 -8.00
N PHE A 216 -5.63 -6.31 -7.46
CA PHE A 216 -4.57 -6.17 -6.46
C PHE A 216 -5.12 -6.32 -5.03
N GLU A 217 -4.24 -6.71 -4.11
CA GLU A 217 -4.58 -6.91 -2.70
C GLU A 217 -4.47 -5.62 -1.87
N ARG A 218 -3.85 -4.58 -2.44
CA ARG A 218 -3.49 -3.37 -1.71
C ARG A 218 -3.97 -2.13 -2.44
N ILE A 219 -4.50 -1.16 -1.71
CA ILE A 219 -4.72 0.20 -2.22
C ILE A 219 -4.11 1.19 -1.23
N GLY A 220 -3.19 2.02 -1.72
CA GLY A 220 -2.54 3.06 -0.93
C GLY A 220 -3.16 4.43 -1.17
N TYR A 221 -3.30 5.21 -0.09
CA TYR A 221 -3.59 6.65 -0.08
C TYR A 221 -4.87 7.07 -0.81
N ILE A 222 -5.95 6.32 -0.62
CA ILE A 222 -7.26 6.67 -1.18
C ILE A 222 -8.02 7.61 -0.22
N GLY A 223 -8.71 8.61 -0.76
CA GLY A 223 -9.50 9.60 -0.02
C GLY A 223 -10.99 9.50 -0.32
N ASN A 224 -11.74 10.56 -0.05
CA ASN A 224 -13.21 10.63 -0.15
C ASN A 224 -13.77 10.43 -1.58
N SER A 225 -12.93 10.55 -2.61
CA SER A 225 -13.39 10.59 -4.01
C SER A 225 -13.58 9.21 -4.67
N PHE A 226 -13.31 8.12 -3.94
CA PHE A 226 -13.35 6.80 -4.54
C PHE A 226 -14.75 6.36 -4.92
N THR A 227 -14.82 5.57 -5.99
CA THR A 227 -16.10 5.09 -6.53
C THR A 227 -16.68 3.97 -5.68
N ASN A 228 -18.00 3.75 -5.78
CA ASN A 228 -18.71 2.62 -5.13
C ASN A 228 -18.39 1.25 -5.75
N THR A 229 -17.17 1.08 -6.25
CA THR A 229 -16.67 -0.18 -6.79
C THR A 229 -16.39 -1.14 -5.63
N ILE A 230 -16.81 -2.41 -5.78
CA ILE A 230 -16.50 -3.45 -4.80
C ILE A 230 -15.12 -4.04 -5.11
N PHE A 231 -14.15 -3.78 -4.24
CA PHE A 231 -12.78 -4.23 -4.33
C PHE A 231 -12.60 -5.58 -3.64
N LYS A 232 -13.08 -6.64 -4.29
CA LYS A 232 -13.15 -8.00 -3.71
C LYS A 232 -11.81 -8.58 -3.25
N ASN A 233 -10.69 -8.16 -3.84
CA ASN A 233 -9.37 -8.71 -3.54
C ASN A 233 -8.58 -7.87 -2.54
N VAL A 234 -9.04 -6.66 -2.19
CA VAL A 234 -8.28 -5.74 -1.36
C VAL A 234 -8.37 -6.13 0.10
N THR A 235 -7.22 -6.45 0.68
CA THR A 235 -7.04 -6.82 2.09
C THR A 235 -6.27 -5.76 2.86
N PHE A 236 -5.51 -4.89 2.17
CA PHE A 236 -4.79 -3.78 2.76
C PHE A 236 -5.26 -2.45 2.16
N LEU A 237 -5.68 -1.53 3.02
CA LEU A 237 -6.09 -0.19 2.63
C LEU A 237 -5.38 0.87 3.47
N CYS A 238 -4.79 1.84 2.80
CA CYS A 238 -4.37 3.09 3.44
C CYS A 238 -5.26 4.22 2.93
N VAL A 239 -5.92 4.93 3.85
CA VAL A 239 -6.77 6.08 3.55
C VAL A 239 -6.10 7.37 3.97
N TYR A 240 -6.09 8.36 3.07
CA TYR A 240 -5.51 9.67 3.30
C TYR A 240 -6.22 10.72 2.44
N ASP A 241 -6.58 11.85 3.04
CA ASP A 241 -7.23 12.97 2.37
C ASP A 241 -6.96 14.27 3.14
N GLY A 242 -7.01 15.41 2.45
CA GLY A 242 -6.97 16.75 3.04
C GLY A 242 -8.35 17.22 3.50
N ILE A 243 -9.42 16.53 3.11
CA ILE A 243 -10.80 16.74 3.55
C ILE A 243 -11.13 15.76 4.69
N PRO A 244 -11.88 16.15 5.73
CA PRO A 244 -12.31 15.25 6.80
C PRO A 244 -13.04 14.00 6.29
N PHE A 245 -12.82 12.86 6.96
CA PHE A 245 -13.60 11.64 6.71
C PHE A 245 -14.85 11.60 7.60
N GLU A 246 -16.03 11.83 7.03
CA GLU A 246 -17.27 11.74 7.80
C GLU A 246 -17.72 10.29 8.04
N HIS A 247 -18.66 10.06 8.96
CA HIS A 247 -19.18 8.70 9.23
C HIS A 247 -19.57 7.92 7.96
N GLY A 248 -20.20 8.60 6.98
CA GLY A 248 -20.60 8.00 5.70
C GLY A 248 -19.42 7.44 4.88
N PHE A 249 -18.22 8.00 5.03
CA PHE A 249 -17.00 7.46 4.43
C PHE A 249 -16.67 6.07 4.97
N PHE A 250 -16.76 5.86 6.28
CA PHE A 250 -16.51 4.56 6.90
C PHE A 250 -17.58 3.52 6.52
N VAL A 251 -18.84 3.94 6.40
CA VAL A 251 -19.92 3.08 5.85
C VAL A 251 -19.58 2.65 4.42
N GLN A 252 -19.14 3.59 3.58
CA GLN A 252 -18.74 3.31 2.21
C GLN A 252 -17.53 2.38 2.14
N LEU A 253 -16.54 2.58 3.01
CA LEU A 253 -15.34 1.76 3.11
C LEU A 253 -15.70 0.30 3.42
N ALA A 254 -16.50 0.05 4.47
CA ALA A 254 -16.93 -1.30 4.82
C ALA A 254 -17.67 -2.01 3.68
N ARG A 255 -18.46 -1.28 2.88
CA ARG A 255 -19.18 -1.83 1.72
C ARG A 255 -18.27 -2.14 0.53
N CYS A 256 -17.31 -1.26 0.26
CA CYS A 256 -16.43 -1.39 -0.91
C CYS A 256 -15.28 -2.36 -0.67
N PHE A 257 -14.88 -2.58 0.58
CA PHE A 257 -13.75 -3.42 0.98
C PHE A 257 -14.18 -4.56 1.92
N PRO A 258 -14.98 -5.53 1.43
CA PRO A 258 -15.58 -6.54 2.29
C PRO A 258 -14.57 -7.51 2.93
N LEU A 259 -13.35 -7.67 2.37
CA LEU A 259 -12.30 -8.56 2.88
C LEU A 259 -11.13 -7.79 3.50
N LEU A 260 -11.37 -6.56 3.97
CA LEU A 260 -10.32 -5.72 4.54
C LEU A 260 -9.74 -6.34 5.82
N HIS A 261 -8.43 -6.58 5.81
CA HIS A 261 -7.68 -7.11 6.96
C HIS A 261 -6.86 -6.04 7.66
N VAL A 262 -6.33 -5.06 6.91
CA VAL A 262 -5.48 -4.00 7.42
C VAL A 262 -6.01 -2.65 6.96
N LEU A 263 -6.29 -1.75 7.90
CA LEU A 263 -6.71 -0.39 7.64
C LEU A 263 -5.74 0.59 8.29
N MET A 264 -5.10 1.41 7.46
CA MET A 264 -4.30 2.54 7.91
C MET A 264 -5.07 3.83 7.62
N ILE A 265 -5.28 4.65 8.65
CA ILE A 265 -5.95 5.94 8.55
C ILE A 265 -4.92 7.03 8.75
N ILE A 266 -4.90 8.01 7.85
CA ILE A 266 -4.09 9.22 7.94
C ILE A 266 -5.03 10.39 7.65
N ASN A 267 -5.32 11.23 8.64
CA ASN A 267 -6.08 12.46 8.43
C ASN A 267 -6.01 13.34 9.68
N TYR A 268 -5.45 14.54 9.59
CA TYR A 268 -5.26 15.43 10.72
C TYR A 268 -6.45 16.39 10.95
N LYS A 269 -7.39 16.47 10.00
CA LYS A 269 -8.55 17.35 10.11
C LYS A 269 -9.63 16.70 10.98
N ALA A 270 -10.24 17.47 11.88
CA ALA A 270 -11.39 16.99 12.65
C ALA A 270 -12.61 16.73 11.77
N GLN A 271 -13.48 15.80 12.17
CA GLN A 271 -14.78 15.59 11.52
C GLN A 271 -15.66 16.83 11.71
N LEU A 272 -16.33 17.29 10.65
CA LEU A 272 -17.13 18.52 10.66
C LEU A 272 -18.35 18.38 11.58
N LYS A 273 -19.00 17.22 11.57
CA LYS A 273 -20.21 17.00 12.36
C LYS A 273 -19.99 17.04 13.88
N ASP A 274 -18.78 16.78 14.37
CA ASP A 274 -18.47 16.93 15.79
C ASP A 274 -18.26 18.40 16.19
N SER A 275 -17.77 19.24 15.26
CA SER A 275 -17.57 20.67 15.53
C SER A 275 -18.86 21.49 15.61
N ALA A 276 -19.97 20.98 15.09
CA ALA A 276 -21.29 21.63 15.13
C ALA A 276 -22.26 21.05 16.19
N ARG A 277 -21.90 19.95 16.86
CA ARG A 277 -22.80 19.17 17.72
C ARG A 277 -22.48 19.21 19.21
N SER A 278 -21.61 20.11 19.67
CA SER A 278 -21.33 20.21 21.12
C SER A 278 -22.49 20.73 21.97
N GLU A 279 -23.67 21.08 21.41
CA GLU A 279 -24.78 21.59 22.23
C GLU A 279 -26.18 21.01 21.99
N HIS A 280 -26.56 20.48 20.81
CA HIS A 280 -27.95 20.02 20.62
C HIS A 280 -28.10 18.85 19.64
N ASN A 281 -28.67 17.73 20.13
CA ASN A 281 -29.25 16.55 19.44
C ASN A 281 -28.45 15.23 19.51
N ASN A 282 -28.67 14.49 20.61
CA ASN A 282 -28.20 13.12 20.87
C ASN A 282 -29.00 12.00 20.14
N ASN A 283 -29.81 12.30 19.11
CA ASN A 283 -30.83 11.35 18.60
C ASN A 283 -30.67 10.89 17.14
N GLU A 284 -29.54 11.13 16.47
CA GLU A 284 -29.27 10.44 15.20
C GLU A 284 -28.51 9.13 15.49
N SER A 285 -29.26 8.02 15.56
CA SER A 285 -28.65 6.69 15.58
C SER A 285 -28.07 6.38 14.21
N PHE A 286 -26.75 6.55 14.05
CA PHE A 286 -26.06 6.04 12.88
C PHE A 286 -26.03 4.51 12.91
N GLU A 287 -26.08 3.88 11.73
CA GLU A 287 -25.87 2.44 11.60
C GLU A 287 -24.45 2.09 12.06
N ILE A 288 -24.30 1.05 12.87
CA ILE A 288 -22.99 0.59 13.32
C ILE A 288 -22.23 0.01 12.12
N VAL A 289 -21.07 0.58 11.82
CA VAL A 289 -20.22 0.09 10.72
C VAL A 289 -19.53 -1.19 11.14
N GLN A 290 -19.61 -2.25 10.32
CA GLN A 290 -19.00 -3.54 10.65
C GLN A 290 -17.79 -3.81 9.78
N TYR A 291 -16.65 -4.13 10.42
CA TYR A 291 -15.44 -4.60 9.75
C TYR A 291 -15.11 -6.01 10.21
N LEU A 292 -15.81 -7.00 9.64
CA LEU A 292 -15.78 -8.40 10.10
C LEU A 292 -14.43 -9.09 9.94
N HIS A 293 -13.56 -8.58 9.07
CA HIS A 293 -12.25 -9.19 8.77
C HIS A 293 -11.06 -8.33 9.20
N LEU A 294 -11.31 -7.14 9.74
CA LEU A 294 -10.24 -6.20 10.09
C LEU A 294 -9.46 -6.73 11.29
N ARG A 295 -8.18 -7.01 11.06
CA ARG A 295 -7.23 -7.55 12.05
C ARG A 295 -6.27 -6.50 12.57
N SER A 296 -5.89 -5.54 11.72
CA SER A 296 -4.91 -4.52 12.04
C SER A 296 -5.44 -3.13 11.73
N LEU A 297 -5.44 -2.26 12.73
CA LEU A 297 -5.90 -0.87 12.61
C LEU A 297 -4.77 0.08 13.02
N ASN A 298 -4.37 0.94 12.09
CA ASN A 298 -3.26 1.85 12.28
C ASN A 298 -3.71 3.30 12.14
N PHE A 299 -3.56 4.06 13.22
CA PHE A 299 -3.82 5.50 13.31
C PHE A 299 -2.51 6.26 13.19
N CYS A 300 -2.18 6.71 11.97
CA CYS A 300 -0.95 7.45 11.71
C CYS A 300 -1.27 8.92 11.46
N ARG A 301 -0.82 9.82 12.37
CA ARG A 301 -1.08 11.27 12.27
C ARG A 301 -2.57 11.59 12.08
N THR A 302 -3.41 10.93 12.87
CA THR A 302 -4.87 11.06 12.80
C THR A 302 -5.40 12.01 13.85
N HIS A 303 -6.50 12.69 13.54
CA HIS A 303 -7.32 13.38 14.53
C HIS A 303 -8.03 12.37 15.44
N ILE A 304 -8.19 12.72 16.73
CA ILE A 304 -8.79 11.85 17.75
C ILE A 304 -10.23 11.41 17.42
N ASN A 305 -10.98 12.21 16.66
CA ASN A 305 -12.34 11.86 16.23
C ASN A 305 -12.40 10.57 15.41
N TYR A 306 -11.36 10.27 14.62
CA TYR A 306 -11.31 9.03 13.85
C TYR A 306 -11.05 7.81 14.75
N VAL A 307 -10.24 8.00 15.79
CA VAL A 307 -10.03 7.00 16.84
C VAL A 307 -11.35 6.71 17.54
N GLU A 308 -12.06 7.76 17.97
CA GLU A 308 -13.39 7.65 18.59
C GLU A 308 -14.40 6.97 17.65
N GLN A 309 -14.43 7.33 16.36
CA GLN A 309 -15.32 6.73 15.37
C GLN A 309 -15.10 5.22 15.22
N MET A 310 -13.85 4.77 15.23
CA MET A 310 -13.48 3.38 14.98
C MET A 310 -13.50 2.50 16.23
N LEU A 311 -13.07 3.03 17.38
CA LEU A 311 -12.97 2.25 18.62
C LEU A 311 -14.27 2.25 19.43
N ASN A 312 -15.18 3.20 19.24
CA ASN A 312 -16.47 3.20 19.94
C ASN A 312 -17.43 2.17 19.31
N GLU A 313 -17.86 1.19 20.10
CA GLU A 313 -18.75 0.09 19.71
C GLU A 313 -20.12 0.57 19.23
N SER A 314 -20.57 1.74 19.68
CA SER A 314 -21.83 2.34 19.24
C SER A 314 -21.73 2.91 17.82
N LYS A 315 -20.53 2.97 17.25
CA LYS A 315 -20.25 3.54 15.92
C LYS A 315 -19.66 2.50 14.97
N THR A 316 -18.79 1.63 15.48
CA THR A 316 -18.06 0.64 14.68
C THR A 316 -17.91 -0.67 15.47
N HIS A 317 -18.04 -1.81 14.80
CA HIS A 317 -17.82 -3.13 15.37
C HIS A 317 -16.60 -3.82 14.73
N LEU A 318 -15.62 -4.18 15.56
CA LEU A 318 -14.30 -4.71 15.17
C LEU A 318 -14.01 -6.09 15.80
N PRO A 319 -14.76 -7.15 15.45
CA PRO A 319 -14.71 -8.43 16.16
C PRO A 319 -13.37 -9.16 16.02
N CYS A 320 -12.58 -8.86 14.98
CA CYS A 320 -11.32 -9.55 14.67
C CYS A 320 -10.07 -8.70 14.92
N LEU A 321 -10.20 -7.52 15.55
CA LEU A 321 -9.05 -6.63 15.79
C LEU A 321 -8.04 -7.31 16.73
N LYS A 322 -6.82 -7.47 16.25
CA LYS A 322 -5.68 -8.09 16.94
C LYS A 322 -4.52 -7.13 17.12
N GLU A 323 -4.31 -6.24 16.16
CA GLU A 323 -3.21 -5.29 16.16
C GLU A 323 -3.79 -3.87 16.14
N LEU A 324 -3.34 -3.04 17.08
CA LEU A 324 -3.73 -1.63 17.16
C LEU A 324 -2.46 -0.78 17.21
N ALA A 325 -2.31 0.13 16.26
CA ALA A 325 -1.23 1.10 16.27
C ALA A 325 -1.80 2.52 16.43
N ILE A 326 -1.45 3.21 17.51
CA ILE A 326 -2.14 4.43 17.94
C ILE A 326 -1.25 5.34 18.81
N ASP A 327 -1.53 6.64 18.84
CA ASP A 327 -0.95 7.55 19.84
C ASP A 327 -1.50 7.27 21.26
N TYR A 328 -0.61 7.12 22.24
CA TYR A 328 -1.00 6.80 23.61
C TYR A 328 -1.94 7.85 24.23
N ASN A 329 -1.69 9.15 24.00
CA ASN A 329 -2.51 10.20 24.58
C ASN A 329 -3.92 10.23 23.99
N GLN A 330 -4.05 9.96 22.69
CA GLN A 330 -5.36 9.77 22.05
C GLN A 330 -6.10 8.56 22.65
N LEU A 331 -5.42 7.41 22.78
CA LEU A 331 -6.01 6.20 23.37
C LEU A 331 -6.44 6.43 24.83
N LYS A 332 -5.60 7.06 25.64
CA LYS A 332 -5.93 7.40 27.03
C LYS A 332 -7.16 8.32 27.09
N THR A 333 -7.24 9.29 26.19
CA THR A 333 -8.35 10.26 26.17
C THR A 333 -9.67 9.60 25.77
N ILE A 334 -9.71 8.85 24.65
CA ILE A 334 -10.96 8.25 24.16
C ILE A 334 -11.50 7.15 25.08
N THR A 335 -10.60 6.44 25.77
CA THR A 335 -10.97 5.40 26.75
C THR A 335 -11.29 5.96 28.14
N ASN A 336 -11.17 7.28 28.34
CA ASN A 336 -11.24 7.92 29.65
C ASN A 336 -10.33 7.23 30.68
N ASN A 337 -9.03 7.19 30.37
CA ASN A 337 -8.03 6.47 31.16
C ASN A 337 -8.36 4.99 31.38
N PHE A 338 -8.85 4.31 30.33
CA PHE A 338 -9.21 2.89 30.31
C PHE A 338 -10.43 2.51 31.16
N THR A 339 -11.33 3.46 31.46
CA THR A 339 -12.56 3.19 32.25
C THR A 339 -13.85 3.20 31.43
N ARG A 340 -13.80 3.57 30.14
CA ARG A 340 -15.00 3.73 29.31
C ARG A 340 -15.44 2.40 28.67
N ASP A 341 -16.61 1.86 29.01
CA ASP A 341 -17.03 0.57 28.44
C ASP A 341 -17.22 0.58 26.91
N ALA A 342 -17.73 1.68 26.36
CA ALA A 342 -18.08 1.79 24.94
C ALA A 342 -16.90 1.60 23.97
N THR A 343 -15.66 1.79 24.42
CA THR A 343 -14.45 1.55 23.60
C THR A 343 -13.75 0.24 23.95
N ARG A 344 -14.18 -0.44 25.03
CA ARG A 344 -13.54 -1.68 25.53
C ARG A 344 -13.80 -2.87 24.62
N LEU A 345 -15.04 -3.05 24.12
CA LEU A 345 -15.38 -4.25 23.34
C LEU A 345 -14.58 -4.37 22.04
N ASN A 346 -14.26 -3.26 21.39
CA ASN A 346 -13.41 -3.29 20.19
C ASN A 346 -11.92 -3.51 20.50
N CYS A 347 -11.49 -3.30 21.74
CA CYS A 347 -10.09 -3.46 22.16
C CYS A 347 -9.80 -4.83 22.82
N ILE A 348 -10.82 -5.57 23.26
CA ILE A 348 -10.65 -6.78 24.08
C ILE A 348 -9.86 -7.90 23.38
N ASN A 349 -9.89 -7.94 22.05
CA ASN A 349 -9.21 -8.96 21.24
C ASN A 349 -7.81 -8.53 20.77
N VAL A 350 -7.35 -7.33 21.16
CA VAL A 350 -6.03 -6.82 20.76
C VAL A 350 -4.93 -7.61 21.48
N GLU A 351 -4.04 -8.20 20.68
CA GLU A 351 -2.90 -9.02 21.06
C GLU A 351 -1.57 -8.23 20.94
N GLU A 352 -1.55 -7.17 20.13
CA GLU A 352 -0.38 -6.32 19.88
C GLU A 352 -0.79 -4.84 19.84
N LEU A 353 -0.08 -4.02 20.62
CA LEU A 353 -0.32 -2.58 20.73
C LEU A 353 0.98 -1.83 20.43
N ASP A 354 0.96 -1.08 19.32
CA ASP A 354 2.08 -0.25 18.89
C ASP A 354 1.76 1.22 19.19
N PHE A 355 2.54 1.82 20.10
CA PHE A 355 2.45 3.23 20.38
C PHE A 355 3.39 3.99 19.44
N HIS A 356 2.81 4.63 18.43
CA HIS A 356 3.56 5.37 17.44
C HIS A 356 4.32 6.55 18.07
N ASN A 357 5.65 6.45 18.18
CA ASN A 357 6.54 7.59 18.48
C ASN A 357 6.78 8.43 17.21
N PHE A 358 5.75 9.06 16.66
CA PHE A 358 5.96 10.10 15.64
C PHE A 358 6.34 11.42 16.33
N ILE A 359 7.57 11.49 16.88
CA ILE A 359 8.48 12.65 17.01
C ILE A 359 9.44 12.43 18.20
N ASN A 360 10.72 12.28 17.84
CA ASN A 360 11.97 12.45 18.62
C ASN A 360 12.40 11.39 19.65
N HIS A 361 13.69 11.10 19.53
CA HIS A 361 14.54 10.25 20.36
C HIS A 361 14.42 10.51 21.87
N ASP A 362 14.66 9.43 22.62
CA ASP A 362 15.00 9.36 24.06
C ASP A 362 13.91 9.71 25.07
N ASP A 363 12.84 8.91 25.14
CA ASP A 363 12.02 8.87 26.36
C ASP A 363 11.62 7.43 26.71
N SER A 364 12.56 6.69 27.32
CA SER A 364 12.28 5.41 27.97
C SER A 364 11.28 5.54 29.14
N ASP A 365 11.06 6.76 29.65
CA ASP A 365 10.07 7.06 30.70
C ASP A 365 8.61 7.02 30.18
N TYR A 366 8.39 7.13 28.86
CA TYR A 366 7.05 7.11 28.30
C TYR A 366 6.38 5.73 28.43
N GLN A 367 7.12 4.64 28.23
CA GLN A 367 6.60 3.26 28.37
C GLN A 367 6.22 2.92 29.82
N TRP A 368 6.99 3.40 30.80
CA TRP A 368 6.75 3.15 32.24
C TRP A 368 5.45 3.80 32.77
N THR A 369 4.98 4.87 32.13
CA THR A 369 3.77 5.59 32.56
C THR A 369 2.47 4.92 32.06
N ILE A 370 2.56 4.03 31.08
CA ILE A 370 1.42 3.34 30.45
C ILE A 370 0.85 2.24 31.35
N ALA A 371 1.73 1.50 32.03
CA ALA A 371 1.37 0.37 32.90
C ALA A 371 0.73 0.75 34.25
N GLN A 372 0.55 2.04 34.55
CA GLN A 372 0.04 2.49 35.85
C GLN A 372 -1.48 2.65 35.93
N SER A 373 -2.22 2.58 34.82
CA SER A 373 -3.69 2.51 34.90
C SER A 373 -4.12 1.11 35.32
N LYS A 374 -4.75 1.00 36.50
CA LYS A 374 -5.26 -0.28 37.04
C LYS A 374 -6.16 -1.04 36.06
N ASP A 375 -6.84 -0.31 35.18
CA ASP A 375 -7.82 -0.86 34.26
C ASP A 375 -7.24 -1.17 32.86
N PHE A 376 -5.96 -0.87 32.61
CA PHE A 376 -5.31 -1.12 31.32
C PHE A 376 -5.39 -2.61 30.91
N HIS A 377 -5.08 -3.52 31.83
CA HIS A 377 -5.14 -4.96 31.58
C HIS A 377 -6.57 -5.50 31.41
N VAL A 378 -7.57 -4.78 31.93
CA VAL A 378 -8.99 -5.09 31.68
C VAL A 378 -9.37 -4.71 30.26
N TYR A 379 -8.77 -3.65 29.74
CA TYR A 379 -8.97 -3.16 28.38
C TYR A 379 -8.30 -4.03 27.32
N PHE A 380 -7.13 -4.59 27.66
CA PHE A 380 -6.29 -5.36 26.76
C PHE A 380 -5.84 -6.69 27.39
N PRO A 381 -6.78 -7.63 27.62
CA PRO A 381 -6.48 -8.87 28.35
C PRO A 381 -5.59 -9.85 27.59
N LEU A 382 -5.41 -9.67 26.27
CA LEU A 382 -4.63 -10.58 25.41
C LEU A 382 -3.22 -10.07 25.09
N LEU A 383 -2.83 -8.87 25.55
CA LEU A 383 -1.48 -8.37 25.34
C LEU A 383 -0.45 -9.29 26.00
N LYS A 384 0.59 -9.65 25.25
CA LYS A 384 1.70 -10.44 25.77
C LYS A 384 2.54 -9.55 26.69
N ASN A 385 2.76 -10.01 27.92
CA ASN A 385 3.46 -9.27 28.98
C ASN A 385 4.92 -8.86 28.68
N SER A 386 5.48 -9.18 27.50
CA SER A 386 6.88 -8.87 27.16
C SER A 386 7.13 -7.41 26.76
N ASP A 387 6.09 -6.67 26.39
CA ASP A 387 6.28 -5.37 25.71
C ASP A 387 6.13 -4.17 26.66
N PHE A 388 5.76 -4.39 27.93
CA PHE A 388 5.45 -3.34 28.92
C PHE A 388 5.94 -3.65 30.36
N LEU A 389 6.84 -4.62 30.54
CA LEU A 389 7.50 -4.94 31.82
C LEU A 389 8.94 -4.42 31.89
#